data_AF-A0A520A3E5-F1
#
_entry.id   AF-A0A520A3E5-F1
#
_cell.length_a   1.000
_cell.length_b   1.000
_cell.length_c   1.000
_cell.angle_alpha   90.00
_cell.angle_beta   90.00
_cell.angle_gamma   90.00
#
_symmetry.space_group_name_H-M   'P 1'
#
loop_
_entity.id
_entity.type
_entity.pdbx_description
1 polymer ?
#
loop_
_entity_poly.entity_id
_entity_poly.type
_entity_poly.pdbx_seq_one_letter_code
_entity_poly.pdbx_strand_id
1 'polypeptide(L)'
;MKNALKIIFLAFITLLSFERSGLAQDTVQLPKRAAKPMPLFYLDTKEIKGSFLSYAKADDIGLVQVLPLDKAIELHGDKAKNGITYVFTTKYCVEQYKKGFSDRSSEYKKVLKDEHGSDERIQYIIDGKVLKGKFEGNLYMLRNNPRYFLKIIGPEGLELYGVTDKAFGFVITKRVS
;
A
#
# COMPACT_ATOMS: atom_id res chain seq x y z
N MET A 1 18.07 59.22 9.80
CA MET A 1 17.79 57.97 9.03
C MET A 1 18.80 56.85 9.38
N LYS A 2 18.87 56.42 10.65
CA LYS A 2 19.72 55.26 11.06
C LYS A 2 18.98 54.23 11.92
N ASN A 3 17.71 54.44 12.23
CA ASN A 3 16.94 53.58 13.14
C ASN A 3 15.81 52.80 12.44
N ALA A 4 15.49 53.10 11.17
CA ALA A 4 14.48 52.36 10.41
C ALA A 4 15.03 51.07 9.77
N LEU A 5 16.35 50.98 9.56
CA LEU A 5 16.99 49.84 8.87
C LEU A 5 17.29 48.66 9.81
N LYS A 6 17.36 48.88 11.14
CA LYS A 6 17.55 47.80 12.12
C LYS A 6 16.26 47.04 12.47
N ILE A 7 15.09 47.65 12.25
CA ILE A 7 13.79 47.03 12.59
C ILE A 7 13.37 46.01 11.51
N ILE A 8 13.78 46.22 10.26
CA ILE A 8 13.43 45.32 9.15
C ILE A 8 14.25 44.02 9.17
N PHE A 9 15.45 44.02 9.76
CA PHE A 9 16.28 42.81 9.86
C PHE A 9 15.89 41.88 11.03
N LEU A 10 15.14 42.40 12.02
CA LEU A 10 14.66 41.59 13.15
C LEU A 10 13.30 40.91 12.87
N ALA A 11 12.55 41.38 11.86
CA ALA A 11 11.27 40.80 11.46
C ALA A 11 11.42 39.61 10.47
N PHE A 12 12.60 39.41 9.87
CA PHE A 12 12.82 38.33 8.89
C PHE A 12 13.31 37.02 9.52
N ILE A 13 13.75 37.03 10.79
CA ILE A 13 14.27 35.84 11.49
C ILE A 13 13.17 35.12 12.29
N THR A 14 12.02 35.74 12.54
CA THR A 14 10.89 35.12 13.27
C THR A 14 9.90 34.38 12.38
N LEU A 15 10.06 34.41 11.05
CA LEU A 15 9.19 33.67 10.10
C LEU A 15 9.79 32.31 9.64
N LEU A 16 10.84 31.83 10.31
CA LEU A 16 11.48 30.53 10.06
C LEU A 16 11.14 29.47 11.12
N SER A 17 10.09 29.71 11.89
CA SER A 17 9.54 28.76 12.88
C SER A 17 8.13 28.32 12.53
N PHE A 18 7.83 28.15 11.23
CA PHE A 18 6.66 27.37 10.82
C PHE A 18 6.96 25.90 11.13
N GLU A 19 6.60 25.54 12.35
CA GLU A 19 6.24 24.21 12.84
C GLU A 19 6.68 23.05 11.94
N ARG A 20 7.89 22.54 12.17
CA ARG A 20 8.11 21.10 12.06
C ARG A 20 7.32 20.46 13.19
N SER A 21 6.02 20.26 12.98
CA SER A 21 5.24 19.27 13.70
C SER A 21 5.80 17.90 13.32
N GLY A 22 6.87 17.53 14.01
CA GLY A 22 7.31 16.15 14.06
C GLY A 22 6.13 15.33 14.54
N LEU A 23 5.74 14.34 13.77
CA LEU A 23 4.84 13.28 14.22
C LEU A 23 5.55 12.57 15.39
N ALA A 24 5.32 13.06 16.61
CA ALA A 24 5.62 12.31 17.80
C ALA A 24 4.69 11.09 17.75
N GLN A 25 5.27 9.93 17.42
CA GLN A 25 4.54 8.68 17.55
C GLN A 25 4.35 8.45 19.05
N ASP A 26 3.13 8.69 19.55
CA ASP A 26 2.76 8.37 20.92
C ASP A 26 2.98 6.87 21.13
N THR A 27 4.07 6.55 21.82
CA THR A 27 4.35 5.19 22.24
C THR A 27 3.49 4.92 23.47
N VAL A 28 2.30 4.40 23.23
CA VAL A 28 1.47 3.84 24.31
C VAL A 28 2.27 2.68 24.91
N GLN A 29 2.83 2.88 26.12
CA GLN A 29 3.43 1.81 26.88
C GLN A 29 2.31 0.85 27.29
N LEU A 30 2.24 -0.29 26.61
CA LEU A 30 1.28 -1.34 26.94
C LEU A 30 1.58 -1.82 28.38
N PRO A 31 0.56 -1.93 29.26
CA PRO A 31 0.76 -2.51 30.58
C PRO A 31 1.35 -3.90 30.43
N LYS A 32 2.25 -4.28 31.36
CA LYS A 32 2.99 -5.55 31.38
C LYS A 32 1.99 -6.73 31.48
N ARG A 33 1.41 -7.11 30.35
CA ARG A 33 0.48 -8.24 30.23
C ARG A 33 1.28 -9.52 30.48
N ALA A 34 0.71 -10.43 31.26
CA ALA A 34 1.14 -11.82 31.32
C ALA A 34 1.41 -12.33 29.89
N ALA A 35 2.46 -13.13 29.68
CA ALA A 35 2.91 -13.59 28.37
C ALA A 35 1.75 -14.20 27.58
N LYS A 36 1.09 -13.37 26.77
CA LYS A 36 -0.02 -13.78 25.94
C LYS A 36 0.58 -14.66 24.84
N PRO A 37 0.04 -15.85 24.59
CA PRO A 37 0.60 -16.72 23.56
C PRO A 37 0.62 -15.98 22.21
N MET A 38 1.78 -16.02 21.56
CA MET A 38 2.10 -15.17 20.41
C MET A 38 1.31 -15.64 19.18
N PRO A 39 0.76 -14.73 18.36
CA PRO A 39 0.15 -15.12 17.09
C PRO A 39 1.20 -15.71 16.16
N LEU A 40 0.76 -16.53 15.20
CA LEU A 40 1.63 -16.98 14.11
C LEU A 40 1.83 -15.84 13.11
N PHE A 41 3.05 -15.75 12.57
CA PHE A 41 3.41 -14.73 11.59
C PHE A 41 3.86 -15.38 10.29
N TYR A 42 3.42 -14.79 9.18
CA TYR A 42 3.87 -15.16 7.85
C TYR A 42 4.43 -13.93 7.15
N LEU A 43 5.60 -14.03 6.54
CA LEU A 43 6.18 -13.05 5.63
C LEU A 43 6.14 -13.61 4.21
N ASP A 44 5.42 -12.96 3.29
CA ASP A 44 5.29 -13.39 1.90
C ASP A 44 4.93 -14.88 1.78
N THR A 45 3.98 -15.33 2.62
CA THR A 45 3.50 -16.71 2.78
C THR A 45 4.42 -17.69 3.53
N LYS A 46 5.61 -17.28 3.95
CA LYS A 46 6.53 -18.13 4.74
C LYS A 46 6.35 -17.87 6.22
N GLU A 47 6.15 -18.93 7.00
CA GLU A 47 6.07 -18.82 8.46
C GLU A 47 7.39 -18.29 9.03
N ILE A 48 7.32 -17.31 9.91
CA ILE A 48 8.47 -16.70 10.57
C ILE A 48 8.23 -16.60 12.08
N LYS A 49 9.33 -16.54 12.84
CA LYS A 49 9.26 -16.15 14.25
C LYS A 49 8.93 -14.67 14.33
N GLY A 50 8.07 -14.26 15.27
CA GLY A 50 7.67 -12.86 15.43
C GLY A 50 8.83 -11.90 15.66
N SER A 51 9.94 -12.37 16.25
CA SER A 51 11.18 -11.59 16.40
C SER A 51 11.82 -11.19 15.06
N PHE A 52 11.50 -11.85 13.95
CA PHE A 52 12.04 -11.48 12.65
C PHE A 52 11.42 -10.16 12.12
N LEU A 53 10.22 -9.81 12.57
CA LEU A 53 9.54 -8.58 12.17
C LEU A 53 10.23 -7.32 12.70
N SER A 54 11.02 -7.39 13.79
CA SER A 54 11.76 -6.23 14.28
C SER A 54 12.88 -5.77 13.33
N TYR A 55 13.25 -6.61 12.37
CA TYR A 55 14.26 -6.29 11.36
C TYR A 55 13.64 -5.77 10.05
N ALA A 56 12.32 -5.88 9.89
CA ALA A 56 11.65 -5.38 8.70
C ALA A 56 11.52 -3.85 8.77
N LYS A 57 11.90 -3.17 7.69
CA LYS A 57 11.64 -1.73 7.56
C LYS A 57 10.17 -1.55 7.21
N ALA A 58 9.51 -0.61 7.89
CA ALA A 58 8.12 -0.27 7.61
C ALA A 58 7.91 0.10 6.14
N ASP A 59 8.93 0.68 5.49
CA ASP A 59 8.84 1.08 4.10
C ASP A 59 8.74 -0.06 3.10
N ASP A 60 9.24 -1.25 3.46
CA ASP A 60 9.24 -2.45 2.63
C ASP A 60 7.92 -3.23 2.74
N ILE A 61 7.01 -2.82 3.63
CA ILE A 61 5.73 -3.49 3.88
C ILE A 61 4.64 -2.88 3.01
N GLY A 62 4.02 -3.71 2.16
CA GLY A 62 2.92 -3.32 1.30
C GLY A 62 1.55 -3.57 1.93
N LEU A 63 1.43 -4.62 2.75
CA LEU A 63 0.16 -4.98 3.39
C LEU A 63 0.39 -5.82 4.66
N VAL A 64 -0.40 -5.56 5.70
CA VAL A 64 -0.55 -6.45 6.85
C VAL A 64 -1.99 -6.92 6.91
N GLN A 65 -2.21 -8.23 6.99
CA GLN A 65 -3.51 -8.85 7.10
C GLN A 65 -3.58 -9.71 8.36
N VAL A 66 -4.48 -9.35 9.27
CA VAL A 66 -4.78 -10.15 10.46
C VAL A 66 -5.97 -11.02 10.14
N LEU A 67 -5.81 -12.34 10.24
CA LEU A 67 -6.88 -13.29 10.01
C LEU A 67 -7.74 -13.40 11.29
N PRO A 68 -9.08 -13.27 11.18
CA PRO A 68 -9.98 -13.55 12.29
C PRO A 68 -9.75 -14.95 12.87
N LEU A 69 -9.93 -15.09 14.19
CA LEU A 69 -9.51 -16.30 14.92
C LEU A 69 -10.23 -17.57 14.44
N ASP A 70 -11.53 -17.47 14.19
CA ASP A 70 -12.34 -18.53 13.62
C ASP A 70 -11.77 -19.04 12.28
N LYS A 71 -11.44 -18.11 11.38
CA LYS A 71 -10.81 -18.44 10.09
C LYS A 71 -9.38 -18.96 10.23
N ALA A 72 -8.64 -18.47 11.20
CA ALA A 72 -7.28 -18.92 11.47
C ALA A 72 -7.27 -20.38 11.95
N ILE A 73 -8.16 -20.73 12.89
CA ILE A 73 -8.33 -22.10 13.39
C ILE A 73 -8.88 -23.02 12.29
N GLU A 74 -9.84 -22.56 11.48
CA GLU A 74 -10.38 -23.32 10.34
C GLU A 74 -9.26 -23.75 9.37
N LEU A 75 -8.32 -22.85 9.06
CA LEU A 75 -7.28 -23.09 8.06
C LEU A 75 -6.03 -23.78 8.61
N HIS A 76 -5.67 -23.57 9.88
CA HIS A 76 -4.38 -23.98 10.46
C HIS A 76 -4.49 -24.76 11.78
N GLY A 77 -5.73 -25.04 12.22
CA GLY A 77 -6.03 -25.83 13.41
C GLY A 77 -5.50 -25.21 14.70
N ASP A 78 -5.11 -26.08 15.64
CA ASP A 78 -4.72 -25.71 16.99
C ASP A 78 -3.56 -24.72 17.09
N LYS A 79 -2.66 -24.71 16.10
CA LYS A 79 -1.52 -23.80 16.07
C LYS A 79 -1.94 -22.34 15.92
N ALA A 80 -3.13 -22.10 15.36
CA ALA A 80 -3.66 -20.77 15.08
C ALA A 80 -4.64 -20.26 16.13
N LYS A 81 -4.73 -20.92 17.31
CA LYS A 81 -5.58 -20.50 18.45
C LYS A 81 -5.27 -19.09 18.98
N ASN A 82 -4.13 -18.50 18.58
CA ASN A 82 -3.73 -17.15 18.95
C ASN A 82 -3.86 -16.16 17.78
N GLY A 83 -4.44 -16.58 16.67
CA GLY A 83 -4.56 -15.81 15.43
C GLY A 83 -3.34 -15.95 14.52
N ILE A 84 -3.52 -15.46 13.29
CA ILE A 84 -2.47 -15.41 12.26
C ILE A 84 -2.36 -13.98 11.74
N THR A 85 -1.13 -13.51 11.59
CA THR A 85 -0.84 -12.25 10.91
C THR A 85 0.04 -12.52 9.69
N TYR A 86 -0.48 -12.19 8.52
CA TYR A 86 0.27 -12.15 7.27
C TYR A 86 0.84 -10.75 7.08
N VAL A 87 2.13 -10.70 6.78
CA VAL A 87 2.86 -9.50 6.38
C VAL A 87 3.34 -9.74 4.96
N PHE A 88 2.99 -8.83 4.06
CA PHE A 88 3.37 -8.90 2.66
C PHE A 88 4.27 -7.71 2.34
N THR A 89 5.42 -8.01 1.75
CA THR A 89 6.32 -6.98 1.26
C THR A 89 5.71 -6.27 0.06
N THR A 90 6.16 -5.04 -0.19
CA THR A 90 5.75 -4.27 -1.38
C THR A 90 6.08 -5.04 -2.65
N LYS A 91 7.29 -5.62 -2.71
CA LYS A 91 7.72 -6.46 -3.84
C LYS A 91 6.78 -7.62 -4.09
N TYR A 92 6.44 -8.37 -3.04
CA TYR A 92 5.50 -9.48 -3.16
C TYR A 92 4.12 -9.02 -3.62
N CYS A 93 3.58 -7.93 -3.05
CA CYS A 93 2.31 -7.36 -3.49
C CYS A 93 2.31 -7.06 -5.00
N VAL A 94 3.40 -6.44 -5.51
CA VAL A 94 3.59 -6.11 -6.93
C VAL A 94 3.55 -7.35 -7.82
N GLU A 95 4.37 -8.34 -7.50
CA GLU A 95 4.42 -9.59 -8.28
C GLU A 95 3.05 -10.26 -8.33
N GLN A 96 2.36 -10.30 -7.20
CA GLN A 96 1.08 -10.99 -7.10
C GLN A 96 -0.07 -10.25 -7.79
N TYR A 97 -0.17 -8.91 -7.69
CA TYR A 97 -1.22 -8.21 -8.44
C TYR A 97 -0.97 -8.23 -9.94
N LYS A 98 0.30 -8.11 -10.38
CA LYS A 98 0.65 -8.20 -11.82
C LYS A 98 0.22 -9.54 -12.41
N LYS A 99 0.49 -10.63 -11.68
CA LYS A 99 0.04 -11.96 -12.05
C LYS A 99 -1.48 -12.05 -12.09
N GLY A 100 -2.17 -11.71 -11.00
CA GLY A 100 -3.62 -11.84 -10.91
C GLY A 100 -4.39 -10.99 -11.93
N PHE A 101 -3.91 -9.77 -12.23
CA PHE A 101 -4.50 -8.95 -13.29
C PHE A 101 -4.21 -9.49 -14.69
N SER A 102 -3.01 -10.01 -14.94
CA SER A 102 -2.67 -10.66 -16.22
C SER A 102 -3.50 -11.92 -16.49
N ASP A 103 -3.84 -12.66 -15.44
CA ASP A 103 -4.71 -13.85 -15.54
C ASP A 103 -6.17 -13.48 -15.86
N ARG A 104 -6.58 -12.25 -15.56
CA ARG A 104 -7.98 -11.79 -15.66
C ARG A 104 -8.26 -10.77 -16.78
N SER A 105 -7.24 -10.11 -17.31
CA SER A 105 -7.33 -9.17 -18.42
C SER A 105 -6.23 -9.45 -19.42
N SER A 106 -6.63 -9.89 -20.62
CA SER A 106 -5.71 -10.13 -21.73
C SER A 106 -5.07 -8.83 -22.22
N GLU A 107 -5.77 -7.71 -22.12
CA GLU A 107 -5.26 -6.37 -22.45
C GLU A 107 -4.15 -5.96 -21.49
N TYR A 108 -4.36 -6.10 -20.17
CA TYR A 108 -3.33 -5.83 -19.18
C TYR A 108 -2.10 -6.72 -19.39
N LYS A 109 -2.33 -8.03 -19.61
CA LYS A 109 -1.26 -8.99 -19.89
C LYS A 109 -0.44 -8.60 -21.12
N LYS A 110 -1.10 -8.10 -22.17
CA LYS A 110 -0.44 -7.62 -23.39
C LYS A 110 0.41 -6.39 -23.11
N VAL A 111 -0.15 -5.37 -22.45
CA VAL A 111 0.60 -4.15 -22.08
C VAL A 111 1.83 -4.50 -21.24
N LEU A 112 1.67 -5.34 -20.22
CA LEU A 112 2.79 -5.72 -19.35
C LEU A 112 3.87 -6.49 -20.11
N LYS A 113 3.50 -7.31 -21.10
CA LYS A 113 4.46 -8.02 -21.97
C LYS A 113 5.22 -7.03 -22.86
N ASP A 114 4.51 -6.09 -23.48
CA ASP A 114 5.09 -5.08 -24.37
C ASP A 114 6.02 -4.13 -23.60
N GLU A 115 5.75 -3.91 -22.31
CA GLU A 115 6.56 -3.12 -21.38
C GLU A 115 7.58 -3.98 -20.59
N HIS A 116 7.95 -5.16 -21.07
CA HIS A 116 8.97 -6.04 -20.48
C HIS A 116 8.75 -6.37 -18.98
N GLY A 117 7.50 -6.49 -18.54
CA GLY A 117 7.12 -6.74 -17.15
C GLY A 117 6.96 -5.49 -16.28
N SER A 118 7.33 -4.32 -16.80
CA SER A 118 7.18 -3.04 -16.12
C SER A 118 5.75 -2.51 -16.25
N ASP A 119 5.26 -1.87 -15.19
CA ASP A 119 3.97 -1.18 -15.16
C ASP A 119 4.15 0.31 -14.79
N GLU A 120 5.37 0.84 -14.85
CA GLU A 120 5.66 2.25 -14.51
C GLU A 120 4.88 3.25 -15.38
N ARG A 121 4.53 2.84 -16.60
CA ARG A 121 3.76 3.63 -17.56
C ARG A 121 2.24 3.48 -17.41
N ILE A 122 1.79 2.66 -16.46
CA ILE A 122 0.38 2.41 -16.16
C ILE A 122 -0.04 3.26 -14.96
N GLN A 123 -1.13 4.02 -15.11
CA GLN A 123 -1.85 4.63 -14.00
C GLN A 123 -2.94 3.69 -13.50
N TYR A 124 -2.92 3.34 -12.22
CA TYR A 124 -4.01 2.58 -11.60
C TYR A 124 -5.14 3.51 -11.14
N ILE A 125 -6.37 3.12 -11.45
CA ILE A 125 -7.60 3.85 -11.11
C ILE A 125 -8.58 2.85 -10.50
N ILE A 126 -8.99 3.07 -9.25
CA ILE A 126 -9.99 2.22 -8.57
C ILE A 126 -11.25 3.03 -8.35
N ASP A 127 -12.38 2.56 -8.89
CA ASP A 127 -13.70 3.19 -8.73
C ASP A 127 -13.65 4.71 -9.01
N GLY A 128 -12.94 5.08 -10.08
CA GLY A 128 -12.75 6.46 -10.52
C GLY A 128 -11.66 7.26 -9.79
N LYS A 129 -11.05 6.71 -8.74
CA LYS A 129 -9.98 7.37 -7.98
C LYS A 129 -8.60 6.97 -8.52
N VAL A 130 -7.83 7.97 -8.94
CA VAL A 130 -6.42 7.84 -9.32
C VAL A 130 -5.59 7.47 -8.09
N LEU A 131 -4.85 6.36 -8.17
CA LEU A 131 -3.97 5.93 -7.09
C LEU A 131 -2.63 6.67 -7.15
N LYS A 132 -2.16 7.13 -5.99
CA LYS A 132 -0.87 7.82 -5.81
C LYS A 132 -0.17 7.25 -4.57
N GLY A 133 1.16 7.29 -4.54
CA GLY A 133 1.96 6.80 -3.41
C GLY A 133 1.94 5.27 -3.27
N LYS A 134 1.93 4.75 -2.04
CA LYS A 134 1.92 3.31 -1.75
C LYS A 134 0.50 2.74 -1.93
N PHE A 135 0.29 2.01 -3.03
CA PHE A 135 -1.02 1.43 -3.38
C PHE A 135 -0.96 -0.08 -3.65
N GLU A 136 0.22 -0.69 -3.54
CA GLU A 136 0.49 -2.07 -3.92
C GLU A 136 -0.35 -3.05 -3.09
N GLY A 137 -0.55 -2.76 -1.81
CA GLY A 137 -1.45 -3.53 -0.93
C GLY A 137 -2.90 -3.48 -1.39
N ASN A 138 -3.39 -2.32 -1.86
CA ASN A 138 -4.76 -2.18 -2.38
C ASN A 138 -4.94 -3.03 -3.64
N LEU A 139 -4.00 -2.97 -4.58
CA LEU A 139 -4.04 -3.76 -5.81
C LEU A 139 -3.93 -5.26 -5.52
N TYR A 140 -3.07 -5.64 -4.56
CA TYR A 140 -2.97 -7.01 -4.09
C TYR A 140 -4.34 -7.55 -3.64
N MET A 141 -5.10 -6.79 -2.85
CA MET A 141 -6.42 -7.22 -2.37
C MET A 141 -7.46 -7.40 -3.49
N LEU A 142 -7.29 -6.70 -4.61
CA LEU A 142 -8.23 -6.75 -5.75
C LEU A 142 -7.85 -7.79 -6.81
N ARG A 143 -6.60 -8.29 -6.80
CA ARG A 143 -6.02 -9.14 -7.86
C ARG A 143 -6.91 -10.29 -8.33
N ASN A 144 -7.59 -10.98 -7.41
CA ASN A 144 -8.43 -12.14 -7.72
C ASN A 144 -9.92 -11.90 -7.44
N ASN A 145 -10.35 -10.65 -7.25
CA ASN A 145 -11.73 -10.35 -6.87
C ASN A 145 -12.65 -10.27 -8.11
N PRO A 146 -13.53 -11.25 -8.36
CA PRO A 146 -14.37 -11.30 -9.56
C PRO A 146 -15.45 -10.21 -9.60
N ARG A 147 -15.70 -9.53 -8.47
CA ARG A 147 -16.65 -8.42 -8.39
C ARG A 147 -16.13 -7.15 -9.05
N TYR A 148 -14.87 -7.09 -9.45
CA TYR A 148 -14.31 -5.96 -10.17
C TYR A 148 -14.14 -6.26 -11.66
N PHE A 149 -14.57 -5.32 -12.49
CA PHE A 149 -14.26 -5.26 -13.91
C PHE A 149 -12.92 -4.55 -14.11
N LEU A 150 -12.15 -5.01 -15.10
CA LEU A 150 -10.79 -4.57 -15.39
C LEU A 150 -10.75 -4.07 -16.83
N LYS A 151 -10.19 -2.87 -17.06
CA LYS A 151 -10.09 -2.30 -18.40
C LYS A 151 -8.82 -1.48 -18.57
N ILE A 152 -8.16 -1.65 -19.71
CA ILE A 152 -7.10 -0.75 -20.16
C ILE A 152 -7.72 0.42 -20.95
N ILE A 153 -7.25 1.63 -20.68
CA ILE A 153 -7.56 2.84 -21.43
C ILE A 153 -6.26 3.49 -21.92
N GLY A 154 -6.33 4.18 -23.06
CA GLY A 154 -5.22 4.97 -23.58
C GLY A 154 -5.19 6.41 -23.04
N PRO A 155 -4.31 7.27 -23.57
CA PRO A 155 -4.12 8.66 -23.12
C PRO A 155 -5.40 9.49 -23.11
N GLU A 156 -6.21 9.45 -24.17
CA GLU A 156 -7.49 10.18 -24.23
C GLU A 156 -8.44 9.80 -23.07
N GLY A 157 -8.42 8.54 -22.64
CA GLY A 157 -9.20 8.09 -21.49
C GLY A 157 -8.64 8.57 -20.15
N LEU A 158 -7.31 8.71 -20.05
CA LEU A 158 -6.63 9.21 -18.85
C LEU A 158 -6.87 10.69 -18.60
N GLU A 159 -7.09 11.48 -19.65
CA GLU A 159 -7.43 12.91 -19.55
C GLU A 159 -8.71 13.13 -18.74
N LEU A 160 -9.68 12.22 -18.84
CA LEU A 160 -10.91 12.26 -18.02
C LEU A 160 -10.64 12.17 -16.50
N TYR A 161 -9.46 11.66 -16.13
CA TYR A 161 -9.00 11.55 -14.74
C TYR A 161 -7.92 12.58 -14.39
N GLY A 162 -7.61 13.51 -15.30
CA GLY A 162 -6.56 14.52 -15.11
C GLY A 162 -5.14 13.94 -15.10
N VAL A 163 -4.92 12.82 -15.79
CA VAL A 163 -3.62 12.14 -15.86
C VAL A 163 -3.06 12.32 -17.27
N THR A 164 -1.88 12.94 -17.38
CA THR A 164 -1.27 13.31 -18.67
C THR A 164 0.15 12.77 -18.85
N ASP A 165 0.73 12.18 -17.79
CA ASP A 165 2.11 11.71 -17.73
C ASP A 165 2.25 10.18 -17.84
N LYS A 166 1.14 9.48 -18.11
CA LYS A 166 1.07 8.02 -18.21
C LYS A 166 0.56 7.61 -19.59
N ALA A 167 1.04 6.47 -20.07
CA ALA A 167 0.68 5.97 -21.40
C ALA A 167 -0.63 5.18 -21.37
N PHE A 168 -0.91 4.52 -20.25
CA PHE A 168 -2.07 3.66 -20.09
C PHE A 168 -2.74 3.90 -18.74
N GLY A 169 -4.06 3.78 -18.70
CA GLY A 169 -4.81 3.63 -17.45
C GLY A 169 -5.27 2.19 -17.29
N PHE A 170 -5.13 1.65 -16.08
CA PHE A 170 -5.78 0.39 -15.70
C PHE A 170 -6.91 0.70 -14.72
N VAL A 171 -8.13 0.67 -15.26
CA VAL A 171 -9.36 1.00 -14.53
C VAL A 171 -9.93 -0.26 -13.92
N ILE A 172 -10.14 -0.21 -12.61
CA ILE A 172 -10.65 -1.29 -11.78
C ILE A 172 -11.96 -0.80 -11.16
N THR A 173 -13.10 -1.27 -11.66
CA THR A 173 -14.43 -0.77 -11.26
C THR A 173 -15.27 -1.89 -10.70
N LYS A 174 -15.93 -1.68 -9.57
CA LYS A 174 -16.87 -2.64 -9.00
C LYS A 174 -18.05 -2.86 -9.96
N ARG A 175 -18.37 -4.13 -10.24
CA ARG A 175 -19.57 -4.52 -10.98
C ARG A 175 -20.79 -4.12 -10.16
N VAL A 176 -21.72 -3.40 -10.79
CA VAL A 176 -23.04 -3.13 -10.20
C VAL A 176 -23.82 -4.44 -10.24
N SER A 177 -24.30 -4.86 -9.07
CA SER A 177 -25.18 -6.00 -8.87
C SER A 177 -26.62 -5.64 -9.14
#